data_AF-A0A2G8PHP8-F1
#
_entry.id   AF-A0A2G8PHP8-F1
#
_cell.length_a   1.000
_cell.length_b   1.000
_cell.length_c   1.000
_cell.angle_alpha   90.00
_cell.angle_beta   90.00
_cell.angle_gamma   90.00
#
_symmetry.space_group_name_H-M   'P 1'
#
loop_
_entity.id
_entity.type
_entity.pdbx_description
1 polymer ?
#
loop_
_entity_poly.entity_id
_entity_poly.type
_entity_poly.pdbx_seq_one_letter_code
_entity_poly.pdbx_strand_id
1 'polypeptide(L)'
;MLEPILIGLSAVLWGLLWGYATLLVLLVNFKEQGSVYAYPMQAVLDRFVESLGLGWLKDLHAMQLQPLRRISYALFAAVTLGVVLMLWVLG
;
A
#
# COMPACT_ATOMS: atom_id res chain seq x y z
N MET A 1 -10.94 26.73 -11.24
CA MET A 1 -11.83 25.91 -10.35
C MET A 1 -11.52 24.42 -10.38
N LEU A 2 -10.92 23.85 -11.43
CA LEU A 2 -10.53 22.43 -11.50
C LEU A 2 -9.28 22.07 -10.68
N GLU A 3 -8.33 22.99 -10.52
CA GLU A 3 -7.07 22.77 -9.81
C GLU A 3 -7.20 22.26 -8.37
N PRO A 4 -8.03 22.85 -7.48
CA PRO A 4 -8.18 22.34 -6.10
C PRO A 4 -8.81 20.95 -6.04
N ILE A 5 -9.69 20.61 -7.00
CA ILE A 5 -10.30 19.28 -7.09
C ILE A 5 -9.24 18.25 -7.49
N LEU A 6 -8.37 18.58 -8.45
CA LEU A 6 -7.28 17.70 -8.89
C LEU A 6 -6.25 17.47 -7.78
N ILE A 7 -5.92 18.51 -7.00
CA ILE A 7 -5.02 18.39 -5.84
C ILE A 7 -5.64 17.49 -4.76
N GLY A 8 -6.92 17.70 -4.43
CA GLY A 8 -7.64 16.86 -3.48
C GLY A 8 -7.71 15.40 -3.91
N LEU A 9 -8.01 15.15 -5.19
CA LEU A 9 -8.05 13.79 -5.74
C LEU A 9 -6.66 13.13 -5.71
N SER A 10 -5.62 13.88 -6.04
CA SER A 10 -4.22 13.41 -5.95
C SER A 10 -3.86 13.03 -4.52
N ALA A 11 -4.22 13.83 -3.51
CA ALA A 11 -3.97 13.53 -2.11
C ALA A 11 -4.67 12.25 -1.65
N VAL A 12 -5.92 12.04 -2.09
CA VAL A 12 -6.66 10.81 -1.79
C VAL A 12 -5.97 9.59 -2.42
N LEU A 13 -5.54 9.68 -3.68
CA LEU A 13 -4.83 8.59 -4.37
C LEU A 13 -3.49 8.27 -3.70
N TRP A 14 -2.71 9.29 -3.35
CA TRP A 14 -1.45 9.11 -2.61
C TRP A 14 -1.69 8.51 -1.23
N GLY A 15 -2.72 8.95 -0.51
CA GLY A 15 -3.11 8.40 0.79
C GLY A 15 -3.53 6.93 0.70
N LEU A 16 -4.33 6.56 -0.31
CA LEU A 16 -4.73 5.17 -0.57
C LEU A 16 -3.51 4.29 -0.90
N LEU A 17 -2.61 4.78 -1.75
CA LEU A 17 -1.40 4.06 -2.14
C LEU A 17 -0.45 3.86 -0.94
N TRP A 18 -0.32 4.89 -0.10
CA TRP A 18 0.49 4.82 1.11
C TRP A 18 -0.11 3.88 2.15
N GLY A 19 -1.43 3.93 2.34
CA GLY A 19 -2.17 2.98 3.18
C GLY A 19 -1.96 1.54 2.72
N TYR A 20 -2.10 1.27 1.43
CA TYR A 20 -1.84 -0.04 0.84
C TYR A 20 -0.42 -0.54 1.11
N ALA A 21 0.60 0.28 0.81
CA ALA A 21 1.99 -0.09 1.00
C ALA A 21 2.32 -0.36 2.48
N THR A 22 1.72 0.41 3.40
CA THR A 22 1.86 0.21 4.84
C THR A 22 1.26 -1.13 5.27
N LEU A 23 0.03 -1.43 4.84
CA LEU A 23 -0.62 -2.71 5.12
C LEU A 23 0.20 -3.88 4.56
N LEU A 24 0.78 -3.73 3.37
CA LEU A 24 1.60 -4.74 2.72
C LEU A 24 2.89 -5.04 3.51
N VAL A 25 3.54 -4.01 4.07
CA VAL A 25 4.69 -4.17 4.98
C VAL A 25 4.27 -4.83 6.28
N LEU A 26 3.08 -4.51 6.80
CA LEU A 26 2.56 -5.07 8.04
C LEU A 26 2.23 -6.58 7.87
N LEU A 27 1.69 -6.97 6.71
CA LEU A 27 1.53 -8.38 6.34
C LEU A 27 2.87 -9.13 6.31
N VAL A 28 3.90 -8.53 5.70
CA VAL A 28 5.25 -9.12 5.65
C VAL A 28 5.80 -9.32 7.05
N ASN A 29 5.69 -8.32 7.92
CA ASN A 29 6.14 -8.43 9.32
C ASN A 29 5.40 -9.56 10.05
N PHE A 30 4.08 -9.70 9.87
CA PHE A 30 3.34 -10.81 10.48
C PHE A 30 3.74 -12.17 9.93
N LYS A 31 4.00 -12.28 8.62
CA LYS A 31 4.49 -13.53 8.01
C LYS A 31 5.91 -13.88 8.50
N GLU A 32 6.80 -12.90 8.65
CA GLU A 32 8.16 -13.10 9.17
C GLU A 32 8.17 -13.56 10.63
N GLN A 33 7.25 -13.04 11.45
CA GLN A 33 7.13 -13.41 12.86
C GLN A 33 6.35 -14.72 13.09
N GLY A 34 5.82 -15.35 12.03
CA GLY A 34 4.93 -16.51 12.17
C GLY A 34 3.64 -16.19 12.93
N SER A 35 3.19 -14.93 12.87
CA SER A 35 2.04 -14.45 13.63
C SER A 35 0.74 -15.01 13.07
N VAL A 36 -0.18 -15.39 13.96
CA VAL A 36 -1.54 -15.84 13.60
C VAL A 36 -2.32 -14.75 12.84
N TYR A 37 -1.92 -13.48 12.99
CA TYR A 37 -2.54 -12.34 12.31
C TYR A 37 -2.15 -12.21 10.84
N ALA A 38 -1.20 -12.98 10.32
CA ALA A 38 -0.80 -12.91 8.91
C ALA A 38 -1.97 -13.23 7.94
N TYR A 39 -2.76 -14.27 8.25
CA TYR A 39 -3.91 -14.67 7.43
C TYR A 39 -5.06 -13.64 7.42
N PRO A 40 -5.57 -13.16 8.57
CA PRO A 40 -6.59 -12.10 8.55
C PRO A 40 -6.07 -10.79 7.94
N MET A 41 -4.78 -10.48 8.10
CA MET A 41 -4.18 -9.31 7.46
C MET A 41 -4.16 -9.44 5.92
N GLN A 42 -3.87 -10.64 5.40
CA GLN A 42 -3.94 -10.90 3.97
C GLN A 42 -5.38 -10.70 3.44
N ALA A 43 -6.39 -11.17 4.16
CA ALA A 43 -7.78 -10.97 3.79
C ALA A 43 -8.20 -9.49 3.81
N VAL A 44 -7.67 -8.68 4.74
CA VAL A 44 -7.90 -7.22 4.76
C VAL A 44 -7.30 -6.57 3.51
N LEU A 45 -6.06 -6.92 3.16
CA LEU A 45 -5.40 -6.45 1.94
C LEU A 45 -6.16 -6.87 0.68
N ASP A 46 -6.65 -8.11 0.62
CA ASP A 46 -7.43 -8.62 -0.51
C ASP A 46 -8.74 -7.84 -0.68
N ARG A 47 -9.45 -7.55 0.41
CA ARG A 47 -10.67 -6.71 0.39
C ARG A 47 -10.35 -5.27 0.01
N PHE A 48 -9.22 -4.73 0.45
CA PHE A 48 -8.80 -3.37 0.13
C PHE A 48 -8.52 -3.21 -1.38
N VAL A 49 -7.80 -4.17 -2.00
CA VAL A 49 -7.55 -4.09 -3.45
C VAL A 49 -8.82 -4.40 -4.25
N GLU A 50 -9.71 -5.24 -3.73
CA GLU A 50 -10.99 -5.55 -4.37
C GLU A 50 -11.96 -4.37 -4.36
N SER A 51 -12.02 -3.59 -3.27
CA SER A 51 -12.85 -2.38 -3.23
C SER A 51 -12.38 -1.30 -4.21
N LEU A 52 -11.09 -1.31 -4.56
CA LEU A 52 -10.50 -0.44 -5.58
C LEU A 52 -10.58 -1.02 -7.01
N GLY A 53 -11.14 -2.23 -7.19
CA GLY A 53 -11.19 -2.92 -8.49
C GLY A 53 -9.82 -3.43 -8.96
N LEU A 54 -8.82 -3.49 -8.08
CA LEU A 54 -7.44 -3.90 -8.36
C LEU A 54 -7.21 -5.37 -7.99
N GLY A 55 -8.12 -6.26 -8.36
CA GLY A 55 -8.07 -7.69 -7.99
C GLY A 55 -6.78 -8.41 -8.43
N TRP A 56 -6.08 -7.90 -9.44
CA TRP A 56 -4.79 -8.41 -9.90
C TRP A 56 -3.66 -8.25 -8.87
N LEU A 57 -3.79 -7.34 -7.88
CA LEU A 57 -2.81 -7.18 -6.79
C LEU A 57 -2.87 -8.32 -5.77
N LYS A 58 -3.94 -9.14 -5.76
CA LYS A 58 -4.07 -10.29 -4.85
C LYS A 58 -2.96 -11.32 -5.07
N ASP A 59 -2.51 -11.49 -6.32
CA ASP A 59 -1.39 -12.37 -6.66
C ASP A 59 -0.08 -11.95 -5.97
N LEU A 60 0.07 -10.64 -5.75
CA LEU A 60 1.21 -10.07 -5.05
C LEU A 60 1.21 -10.48 -3.57
N HIS A 61 0.04 -10.53 -2.92
CA HIS A 61 -0.09 -10.94 -1.52
C HIS A 61 0.19 -12.44 -1.30
N ALA A 62 -0.08 -13.25 -2.33
CA ALA A 62 0.15 -14.69 -2.36
C ALA A 62 1.60 -15.09 -2.70
N MET A 63 2.46 -14.13 -3.07
CA MET A 63 3.87 -14.40 -3.34
C MET A 63 4.61 -14.96 -2.12
N GLN A 64 5.71 -15.65 -2.40
CA GLN A 64 6.66 -16.10 -1.38
C GLN A 64 7.17 -14.91 -0.55
N LEU A 65 7.46 -15.17 0.72
CA LEU A 65 7.80 -14.13 1.70
C LEU A 65 9.01 -13.28 1.28
N GLN A 66 10.06 -13.92 0.74
CA GLN A 66 11.30 -13.22 0.38
C GLN A 66 11.10 -12.19 -0.76
N PRO A 67 10.50 -12.53 -1.91
CA PRO A 67 10.19 -11.53 -2.94
C PRO A 67 9.14 -10.52 -2.48
N LEU A 68 8.10 -10.97 -1.78
CA LEU A 68 7.05 -10.10 -1.24
C LEU A 68 7.66 -9.02 -0.34
N ARG A 69 8.54 -9.41 0.60
CA ARG A 69 9.26 -8.49 1.48
C ARG A 69 9.96 -7.38 0.71
N ARG A 70 10.78 -7.76 -0.29
CA ARG A 70 11.56 -6.79 -1.06
C ARG A 70 10.65 -5.80 -1.78
N ILE A 71 9.57 -6.29 -2.38
CA ILE A 71 8.60 -5.46 -3.10
C ILE A 71 7.85 -4.55 -2.12
N SER A 72 7.39 -5.07 -0.98
CA SER A 72 6.67 -4.29 0.02
C SER A 72 7.48 -3.13 0.57
N TYR A 73 8.73 -3.39 0.98
CA TYR A 73 9.60 -2.34 1.51
C TYR A 73 10.01 -1.34 0.42
N ALA A 74 10.29 -1.79 -0.80
CA ALA A 74 10.59 -0.90 -1.92
C ALA A 74 9.40 -0.01 -2.28
N LEU A 75 8.20 -0.59 -2.36
CA LEU A 75 6.97 0.15 -2.64
C LEU A 75 6.67 1.16 -1.52
N PHE A 76 6.78 0.74 -0.25
CA PHE A 76 6.57 1.63 0.89
C PHE A 76 7.56 2.81 0.89
N ALA A 77 8.85 2.56 0.62
CA ALA A 77 9.85 3.62 0.53
C ALA A 77 9.55 4.57 -0.64
N ALA A 78 9.26 4.04 -1.83
CA ALA A 78 8.94 4.84 -3.01
C ALA A 78 7.70 5.71 -2.79
N VAL A 79 6.63 5.14 -2.22
CA VAL A 79 5.38 5.86 -1.97
C VAL A 79 5.56 6.90 -0.87
N THR A 80 6.29 6.58 0.21
CA THR A 80 6.57 7.54 1.28
C THR A 80 7.38 8.73 0.77
N LEU A 81 8.41 8.49 -0.04
CA LEU A 81 9.17 9.56 -0.69
C LEU A 81 8.29 10.41 -1.62
N GLY A 82 7.40 9.78 -2.38
CA GLY A 82 6.43 10.47 -3.23
C GLY A 82 5.45 11.35 -2.45
N VAL A 83 4.92 10.85 -1.34
CA VAL A 83 4.05 11.63 -0.43
C VAL A 83 4.79 12.81 0.17
N VAL A 84 6.03 12.61 0.66
CA VAL A 84 6.85 13.69 1.22
C VAL A 84 7.13 14.76 0.17
N LEU A 85 7.49 14.37 -1.04
CA LEU A 85 7.70 15.30 -2.16
C LEU A 85 6.43 16.07 -2.50
N MET A 86 5.29 15.38 -2.56
CA MET A 86 3.99 16.00 -2.83
C MET A 86 3.64 17.05 -1.76
N LEU A 87 3.80 16.71 -0.48
CA LEU A 87 3.54 17.64 0.63
C LEU A 87 4.49 18.84 0.59
N TRP A 88 5.76 18.62 0.22
CA TRP A 88 6.73 19.70 0.05
C TRP A 88 6.38 20.66 -1.09
N VAL A 89 5.82 20.16 -2.19
CA VAL A 89 5.43 20.99 -3.34
C VAL A 89 4.13 21.77 -3.05
N LEU A 90 3.27 21.25 -2.18
CA LEU A 90 1.98 21.86 -1.84
C LEU A 90 2.01 22.82 -0.65
N GLY A 91 3.02 22.73 0.22
CA GLY A 91 3.23 23.60 1.39
C GLY A 91 4.09 24.80 1.09
#